data_AF-F0JJT8-F1
#
_entry.id   AF-F0JJT8-F1
#
_cell.length_a   1.000
_cell.length_b   1.000
_cell.length_c   1.000
_cell.angle_alpha   90.00
_cell.angle_beta   90.00
_cell.angle_gamma   90.00
#
_symmetry.space_group_name_H-M   'P 1'
#
loop_
_entity.id
_entity.type
_entity.pdbx_description
1 polymer ?
#
loop_
_entity_poly.entity_id
_entity_poly.type
_entity_poly.pdbx_seq_one_letter_code
_entity_poly.pdbx_strand_id
1 'polypeptide(L)'
;MRVAFFVLTLVLSATTAVAGGWAPLLSSHSYGPKRIIAVDKEAQELIVLEQQSPLHEVRRFPCTTGQSMGDKAVEGDMRTPVGVYFVGHRINRTLDWDLYGNIAYSLNYPNPIDRIKGKTGSGIWLHGRGKTFLPRDTLGCVALKVPDMKDVALDAAYGTPVVIADDVNWSPEPGESEVTALTLAKTLEAWARDWGAKDEKFFSYYDGPLLEQSEGLDFEGFEENKRNIFASQPWIQVMVGNVRAVPGPGYWVTWFDQYYRTQGMASTTGKRFYWVQDEQGDWRIAGREYVPASEPLDAQYLAAKTGEAREVVEKWRRAWLAGDVAAYEKFYEPDAEQGDRRGATRIAEYKKTLWEEKPPVTLEVDDLKVALHPKGLKVAFDQVYADASGYGDRGRKTLILVPEGDTWKIDSEQWRRMR
;
A
#
# COMPACT_ATOMS: atom_id res chain seq x y z
N MET A 1 59.17 -6.98 40.11
CA MET A 1 58.31 -5.77 40.03
C MET A 1 58.72 -4.94 38.83
N ARG A 2 57.96 -5.01 37.74
CA ARG A 2 58.01 -4.07 36.61
C ARG A 2 56.57 -3.83 36.18
N VAL A 3 56.05 -2.65 36.49
CA VAL A 3 54.72 -2.21 36.06
C VAL A 3 54.93 -1.43 34.77
N ALA A 4 54.37 -1.91 33.67
CA ALA A 4 54.32 -1.19 32.41
C ALA A 4 52.99 -0.41 32.35
N PHE A 5 53.08 0.91 32.25
CA PHE A 5 51.93 1.78 31.95
C PHE A 5 51.65 1.72 30.45
N PHE A 6 50.50 1.15 30.07
CA PHE A 6 49.94 1.33 28.73
C PHE A 6 49.09 2.61 28.74
N VAL A 7 49.53 3.63 28.02
CA VAL A 7 48.72 4.80 27.69
C VAL A 7 47.84 4.41 26.52
N LEU A 8 46.54 4.26 26.77
CA LEU A 8 45.54 4.01 25.74
C LEU A 8 45.11 5.36 25.15
N THR A 9 45.67 5.74 24.01
CA THR A 9 45.24 6.92 23.25
C THR A 9 43.91 6.61 22.57
N LEU A 10 42.82 7.12 23.13
CA LEU A 10 41.49 7.04 22.53
C LEU A 10 41.44 8.02 21.34
N VAL A 11 41.58 7.51 20.11
CA VAL A 11 41.34 8.29 18.89
C VAL A 11 39.82 8.35 18.71
N LEU A 12 39.21 9.43 19.21
CA LEU A 12 37.84 9.80 18.84
C LEU A 12 37.86 10.30 17.39
N SER A 13 37.40 9.45 16.47
CA SER A 13 37.04 9.85 15.12
C SER A 13 35.79 10.74 15.19
N ALA A 14 35.99 12.04 15.38
CA ALA A 14 34.93 13.02 15.15
C ALA A 14 34.69 13.10 13.64
N THR A 15 33.66 12.41 13.15
CA THR A 15 33.12 12.69 11.82
C THR A 15 32.47 14.07 11.88
N THR A 16 33.20 15.07 11.38
CA THR A 16 32.61 16.36 11.05
C THR A 16 31.54 16.12 10.00
N ALA A 17 30.27 16.21 10.40
CA ALA A 17 29.15 16.32 9.48
C ALA A 17 29.33 17.62 8.69
N VAL A 18 29.95 17.51 7.52
CA VAL A 18 29.85 18.55 6.50
C VAL A 18 28.36 18.65 6.19
N ALA A 19 27.81 19.86 6.30
CA ALA A 19 26.43 20.18 5.93
C ALA A 19 26.24 20.04 4.41
N GLY A 20 26.37 18.82 3.89
CA GLY A 20 26.14 18.46 2.51
C GLY A 20 24.64 18.43 2.24
N GLY A 21 24.24 19.02 1.11
CA GLY A 21 22.88 18.92 0.58
C GLY A 21 22.45 17.47 0.36
N TRP A 22 21.16 17.22 0.19
CA TRP A 22 20.68 15.87 -0.10
C TRP A 22 20.98 15.52 -1.56
N ALA A 23 21.76 14.46 -1.77
CA ALA A 23 22.14 13.97 -3.08
C ALA A 23 21.76 12.47 -3.23
N PRO A 24 20.51 12.13 -3.61
CA PRO A 24 20.09 10.75 -3.72
C PRO A 24 20.71 10.04 -4.93
N LEU A 25 20.92 8.72 -4.79
CA LEU A 25 21.08 7.79 -5.90
C LEU A 25 19.75 7.07 -6.13
N LEU A 26 18.99 7.50 -7.14
CA LEU A 26 17.76 6.84 -7.55
C LEU A 26 18.08 5.59 -8.37
N SER A 27 17.78 4.41 -7.84
CA SER A 27 18.03 3.14 -8.54
C SER A 27 16.74 2.48 -9.00
N SER A 28 16.85 1.57 -9.97
CA SER A 28 15.78 0.62 -10.32
C SER A 28 15.37 -0.20 -9.09
N HIS A 29 14.12 -0.63 -8.94
CA HIS A 29 13.72 -1.63 -7.91
C HIS A 29 12.31 -2.15 -8.12
N SER A 30 11.95 -3.33 -7.61
CA SER A 30 10.68 -4.01 -7.87
C SER A 30 9.41 -3.18 -7.55
N TYR A 31 9.52 -2.15 -6.69
CA TYR A 31 8.43 -1.25 -6.31
C TYR A 31 8.66 0.20 -6.78
N GLY A 32 9.52 0.42 -7.75
CA GLY A 32 9.77 1.77 -8.26
C GLY A 32 8.61 2.24 -9.13
N PRO A 33 8.28 3.53 -9.13
CA PRO A 33 7.20 4.06 -9.94
C PRO A 33 7.57 4.06 -11.42
N LYS A 34 6.58 3.89 -12.30
CA LYS A 34 6.78 3.95 -13.75
C LYS A 34 7.48 5.24 -14.22
N ARG A 35 7.21 6.36 -13.55
CA ARG A 35 7.73 7.68 -13.87
C ARG A 35 8.20 8.41 -12.61
N ILE A 36 9.36 9.05 -12.69
CA ILE A 36 9.86 10.00 -11.70
C ILE A 36 10.24 11.29 -12.42
N ILE A 37 9.80 12.43 -11.89
CA ILE A 37 10.33 13.74 -12.26
C ILE A 37 11.38 14.09 -11.22
N ALA A 38 12.65 14.14 -11.61
CA ALA A 38 13.74 14.51 -10.72
C ALA A 38 14.19 15.94 -11.02
N VAL A 39 14.46 16.74 -9.98
CA VAL A 39 14.90 18.13 -10.09
C VAL A 39 16.23 18.25 -9.36
N ASP A 40 17.26 18.56 -10.14
CA ASP A 40 18.59 18.86 -9.66
C ASP A 40 18.73 20.37 -9.46
N LYS A 41 18.83 20.79 -8.18
CA LYS A 41 18.91 22.20 -7.83
C LYS A 41 20.31 22.78 -8.04
N GLU A 42 21.37 22.01 -8.17
CA GLU A 42 22.71 22.55 -8.45
C GLU A 42 22.90 22.74 -9.94
N ALA A 43 22.59 21.72 -10.75
CA ALA A 43 22.63 21.76 -12.20
C ALA A 43 21.52 22.66 -12.81
N GLN A 44 20.46 22.95 -12.04
CA GLN A 44 19.23 23.59 -12.55
C GLN A 44 18.62 22.80 -13.70
N GLU A 45 18.49 21.48 -13.51
CA GLU A 45 17.95 20.57 -14.51
C GLU A 45 16.77 19.77 -13.97
N LEU A 46 15.81 19.50 -14.85
CA LEU A 46 14.73 18.57 -14.62
C LEU A 46 14.98 17.34 -15.49
N ILE A 47 14.99 16.16 -14.86
CA ILE A 47 15.23 14.87 -15.48
C ILE A 47 13.94 14.05 -15.36
N VAL A 48 13.50 13.44 -16.46
CA VAL A 48 12.37 12.52 -16.48
C VAL A 48 12.90 11.09 -16.58
N LEU A 49 12.71 10.32 -15.51
CA LEU A 49 13.16 8.92 -15.41
C LEU A 49 11.99 7.95 -15.63
N GLU A 50 12.22 6.86 -16.38
CA GLU A 50 11.27 5.76 -16.56
C GLU A 50 11.75 4.50 -15.91
N GLN A 51 10.82 3.80 -15.29
CA GLN A 51 11.05 2.46 -14.86
C GLN A 51 10.28 1.46 -15.72
N GLN A 52 10.95 1.01 -16.79
CA GLN A 52 10.55 -0.15 -17.60
C GLN A 52 11.57 -1.29 -17.44
N SER A 53 12.14 -1.43 -16.24
CA SER A 53 13.14 -2.44 -15.86
C SER A 53 14.26 -2.65 -16.90
N PRO A 54 15.35 -1.86 -16.85
CA PRO A 54 15.78 -1.01 -15.72
C PRO A 54 15.26 0.43 -15.76
N LEU A 55 15.53 1.17 -14.66
CA LEU A 55 15.38 2.62 -14.59
C LEU A 55 16.31 3.30 -15.60
N HIS A 56 15.79 4.26 -16.38
CA HIS A 56 16.59 5.03 -17.33
C HIS A 56 16.04 6.45 -17.52
N GLU A 57 16.92 7.37 -17.93
CA GLU A 57 16.53 8.71 -18.35
C GLU A 57 15.87 8.70 -19.72
N VAL A 58 14.74 9.41 -19.82
CA VAL A 58 14.00 9.57 -21.09
C VAL A 58 14.15 10.98 -21.63
N ARG A 59 14.16 11.99 -20.77
CA ARG A 59 14.32 13.40 -21.14
C ARG A 59 15.02 14.19 -20.04
N ARG A 60 15.69 15.27 -20.44
CA ARG A 60 16.33 16.25 -19.57
C ARG A 60 16.11 17.64 -20.11
N PHE A 61 15.80 18.57 -19.22
CA PHE A 61 15.47 19.95 -19.55
C PHE A 61 16.17 20.93 -18.61
N PRO A 62 16.63 22.09 -19.11
CA PRO A 62 16.97 23.20 -18.25
C PRO A 62 15.73 23.66 -17.47
N CYS A 63 15.88 23.88 -16.17
CA CYS A 63 14.87 24.47 -15.32
C CYS A 63 15.45 25.65 -14.52
N THR A 64 14.63 26.29 -13.70
CA THR A 64 15.09 27.26 -12.72
C THR A 64 14.31 27.08 -11.41
N THR A 65 15.00 27.27 -10.31
CA THR A 65 14.50 27.04 -8.94
C THR A 65 14.52 28.34 -8.13
N GLY A 66 14.30 28.25 -6.82
CA GLY A 66 14.33 29.38 -5.90
C GLY A 66 15.65 30.15 -5.95
N GLN A 67 15.56 31.48 -5.78
CA GLN A 67 16.69 32.40 -5.71
C GLN A 67 17.70 32.04 -4.63
N SER A 68 17.23 31.48 -3.51
CA SER A 68 18.08 31.09 -2.38
C SER A 68 18.52 29.63 -2.47
N MET A 69 19.79 29.37 -2.16
CA MET A 69 20.35 28.02 -1.97
C MET A 69 19.74 27.31 -0.74
N GLY A 70 19.90 25.99 -0.70
CA GLY A 70 19.55 25.16 0.46
C GLY A 70 18.08 24.71 0.47
N ASP A 71 17.72 23.98 1.52
CA ASP A 71 16.35 23.48 1.73
C ASP A 71 15.43 24.60 2.26
N LYS A 72 14.19 24.56 1.80
CA LYS A 72 13.13 25.45 2.25
C LYS A 72 12.80 25.19 3.71
N ALA A 73 12.77 26.24 4.52
CA ALA A 73 12.50 26.16 5.95
C ALA A 73 11.29 27.03 6.35
N VAL A 74 11.18 28.25 5.81
CA VAL A 74 10.12 29.19 6.22
C VAL A 74 9.47 29.85 5.02
N GLU A 75 8.27 30.39 5.23
CA GLU A 75 7.57 31.17 4.20
C GLU A 75 8.41 32.39 3.77
N GLY A 76 8.47 32.63 2.47
CA GLY A 76 9.23 33.77 1.93
C GLY A 76 10.76 33.64 1.91
N ASP A 77 11.33 32.47 2.25
CA ASP A 77 12.79 32.24 2.21
C ASP A 77 13.39 32.11 0.80
N MET A 78 12.54 32.11 -0.23
CA MET A 78 12.91 32.04 -1.65
C MET A 78 13.63 30.76 -2.03
N ARG A 79 13.46 29.68 -1.25
CA ARG A 79 14.10 28.38 -1.49
C ARG A 79 13.11 27.40 -2.12
N THR A 80 13.62 26.55 -3.01
CA THR A 80 12.90 25.36 -3.46
C THR A 80 13.14 24.24 -2.44
N PRO A 81 12.09 23.55 -1.98
CA PRO A 81 12.22 22.54 -0.95
C PRO A 81 12.96 21.30 -1.45
N VAL A 82 13.62 20.60 -0.53
CA VAL A 82 14.31 19.33 -0.78
C VAL A 82 13.44 18.18 -0.25
N GLY A 83 13.30 17.11 -1.03
CA GLY A 83 12.53 15.92 -0.67
C GLY A 83 11.68 15.35 -1.79
N VAL A 84 10.75 14.46 -1.42
CA VAL A 84 9.80 13.82 -2.33
C VAL A 84 8.44 14.51 -2.23
N TYR A 85 7.98 15.02 -3.37
CA TYR A 85 6.69 15.68 -3.55
C TYR A 85 5.88 14.95 -4.61
N PHE A 86 4.62 15.33 -4.77
CA PHE A 86 3.74 14.76 -5.78
C PHE A 86 3.02 15.87 -6.55
N VAL A 87 2.89 15.67 -7.85
CA VAL A 87 2.11 16.54 -8.72
C VAL A 87 0.66 16.54 -8.25
N GLY A 88 0.14 17.70 -7.91
CA GLY A 88 -1.26 17.93 -7.54
C GLY A 88 -2.09 18.43 -8.72
N HIS A 89 -3.12 19.23 -8.43
CA HIS A 89 -4.00 19.73 -9.48
C HIS A 89 -3.31 20.75 -10.39
N ARG A 90 -3.74 20.77 -11.66
CA ARG A 90 -3.41 21.85 -12.57
C ARG A 90 -4.04 23.15 -12.08
N ILE A 91 -3.27 24.23 -12.11
CA ILE A 91 -3.74 25.56 -11.72
C ILE A 91 -4.67 26.10 -12.81
N ASN A 92 -5.98 26.08 -12.54
CA ASN A 92 -7.04 26.45 -13.48
C ASN A 92 -7.53 27.89 -13.26
N ARG A 93 -6.61 28.85 -13.29
CA ARG A 93 -6.91 30.29 -13.27
C ARG A 93 -6.00 31.02 -14.26
N THR A 94 -6.34 32.27 -14.59
CA THR A 94 -5.45 33.13 -15.37
C THR A 94 -4.13 33.29 -14.62
N LEU A 95 -3.03 33.01 -15.30
CA LEU A 95 -1.69 33.13 -14.78
C LEU A 95 -0.98 34.29 -15.47
N ASP A 96 -0.12 34.99 -14.72
CA ASP A 96 0.83 35.90 -15.33
C ASP A 96 1.72 35.10 -16.29
N TRP A 97 1.65 35.44 -17.58
CA TRP A 97 2.34 34.70 -18.63
C TRP A 97 3.85 34.72 -18.45
N ASP A 98 4.41 35.87 -18.08
CA ASP A 98 5.85 36.05 -17.93
C ASP A 98 6.38 35.25 -16.75
N LEU A 99 5.62 35.16 -15.65
CA LEU A 99 6.03 34.43 -14.45
C LEU A 99 5.74 32.93 -14.52
N TYR A 100 4.58 32.53 -15.05
CA TYR A 100 4.07 31.16 -14.91
C TYR A 100 3.66 30.48 -16.22
N GLY A 101 3.78 31.17 -17.35
CA GLY A 101 3.35 30.64 -18.65
C GLY A 101 1.87 30.22 -18.62
N ASN A 102 1.55 29.09 -19.25
CA ASN A 102 0.18 28.56 -19.38
C ASN A 102 -0.04 27.16 -18.77
N ILE A 103 1.00 26.56 -18.19
CA ILE A 103 0.91 25.25 -17.56
C ILE A 103 1.58 25.37 -16.19
N ALA A 104 0.82 25.10 -15.15
CA ALA A 104 1.32 25.03 -13.78
C ALA A 104 0.57 23.91 -13.03
N TYR A 105 1.32 23.15 -12.26
CA TYR A 105 0.81 22.13 -11.34
C TYR A 105 1.27 22.46 -9.92
N SER A 106 0.37 22.37 -8.95
CA SER A 106 0.78 22.45 -7.54
C SER A 106 1.62 21.24 -7.15
N LEU A 107 2.59 21.39 -6.26
CA LEU A 107 3.20 20.27 -5.53
C LEU A 107 2.63 20.22 -4.11
N ASN A 108 2.61 19.05 -3.49
CA ASN A 108 2.07 18.86 -2.13
C ASN A 108 3.01 19.36 -1.00
N TYR A 109 3.83 20.38 -1.24
CA TYR A 109 4.61 21.03 -0.18
C TYR A 109 3.69 21.92 0.69
N PRO A 110 3.83 21.89 2.04
CA PRO A 110 4.70 21.00 2.81
C PRO A 110 4.08 19.60 2.92
N ASN A 111 4.91 18.58 2.71
CA ASN A 111 4.54 17.18 2.96
C ASN A 111 4.57 16.88 4.48
N PRO A 112 4.13 15.70 4.94
CA PRO A 112 4.15 15.36 6.37
C PRO A 112 5.53 15.50 7.06
N ILE A 113 6.63 15.11 6.40
CA ILE A 113 7.99 15.24 6.94
C ILE A 113 8.41 16.71 7.04
N ASP A 114 7.98 17.56 6.10
CA ASP A 114 8.23 19.00 6.17
C ASP A 114 7.55 19.62 7.41
N ARG A 115 6.31 19.20 7.71
CA ARG A 115 5.57 19.67 8.89
C ARG A 115 6.20 19.19 10.19
N ILE A 116 6.67 17.95 10.24
CA ILE A 116 7.45 17.41 11.37
C ILE A 116 8.72 18.24 11.60
N LYS A 117 9.38 18.65 10.51
CA LYS A 117 10.56 19.53 10.57
C LYS A 117 10.22 20.99 10.87
N GLY A 118 8.95 21.33 11.13
CA GLY A 118 8.48 22.68 11.44
C GLY A 118 8.55 23.63 10.25
N LYS A 119 8.63 23.12 9.01
CA LYS A 119 8.73 23.96 7.82
C LYS A 119 7.40 24.65 7.52
N THR A 120 7.47 25.90 7.05
CA THR A 120 6.28 26.70 6.74
C THR A 120 6.23 27.20 5.30
N GLY A 121 5.08 27.76 4.92
CA GLY A 121 4.80 28.26 3.58
C GLY A 121 4.04 27.26 2.72
N SER A 122 3.74 27.66 1.48
CA SER A 122 2.97 26.86 0.53
C SER A 122 3.26 27.33 -0.90
N GLY A 123 2.52 26.80 -1.89
CA GLY A 123 2.53 27.37 -3.24
C GLY A 123 3.76 27.03 -4.08
N ILE A 124 4.43 25.91 -3.78
CA ILE A 124 5.51 25.39 -4.62
C ILE A 124 4.89 24.70 -5.84
N TRP A 125 5.17 25.21 -7.03
CA TRP A 125 4.60 24.71 -8.28
C TRP A 125 5.67 24.21 -9.25
N LEU A 126 5.27 23.27 -10.11
CA LEU A 126 5.97 22.91 -11.34
C LEU A 126 5.26 23.63 -12.50
N HIS A 127 5.94 24.56 -13.18
CA HIS A 127 5.28 25.40 -14.17
C HIS A 127 6.16 25.83 -15.36
N GLY A 128 5.50 26.37 -16.39
CA GLY A 128 6.18 27.00 -17.52
C GLY A 128 6.55 28.45 -17.22
N ARG A 129 7.37 29.07 -18.07
CA ARG A 129 7.72 30.49 -17.95
C ARG A 129 7.75 31.13 -19.32
N GLY A 130 6.99 32.21 -19.48
CA GLY A 130 6.81 32.90 -20.76
C GLY A 130 8.02 33.72 -21.19
N LYS A 131 8.89 34.11 -20.24
CA LYS A 131 10.14 34.83 -20.50
C LYS A 131 11.37 33.95 -20.28
N THR A 132 12.51 34.41 -20.79
CA THR A 132 13.81 33.82 -20.47
C THR A 132 14.09 33.93 -18.97
N PHE A 133 14.74 32.91 -18.42
CA PHE A 133 15.14 32.88 -17.02
C PHE A 133 16.62 32.57 -16.90
N LEU A 134 17.17 32.99 -15.76
CA LEU A 134 18.49 32.57 -15.31
C LEU A 134 18.36 31.41 -14.32
N PRO A 135 19.44 30.68 -14.01
CA PRO A 135 19.53 29.85 -12.82
C PRO A 135 19.00 30.59 -11.58
N ARG A 136 18.19 29.92 -10.75
CA ARG A 136 17.68 30.44 -9.46
C ARG A 136 16.88 31.74 -9.59
N ASP A 137 15.81 31.71 -10.39
CA ASP A 137 15.03 32.89 -10.79
C ASP A 137 13.55 32.79 -10.35
N THR A 138 13.22 31.92 -9.40
CA THR A 138 11.87 31.81 -8.81
C THR A 138 11.86 32.16 -7.31
N LEU A 139 10.66 32.25 -6.72
CA LEU A 139 10.50 32.38 -5.26
C LEU A 139 10.49 31.02 -4.54
N GLY A 140 10.76 29.92 -5.26
CA GLY A 140 10.73 28.55 -4.73
C GLY A 140 10.11 27.51 -5.67
N CYS A 141 9.38 27.94 -6.71
CA CYS A 141 8.86 27.05 -7.74
C CYS A 141 9.96 26.42 -8.61
N VAL A 142 9.61 25.33 -9.30
CA VAL A 142 10.41 24.76 -10.39
C VAL A 142 9.80 25.22 -11.71
N ALA A 143 10.54 26.02 -12.47
CA ALA A 143 10.05 26.60 -13.72
C ALA A 143 10.87 26.12 -14.93
N LEU A 144 10.19 25.87 -16.05
CA LEU A 144 10.77 25.50 -17.33
C LEU A 144 10.33 26.46 -18.43
N LYS A 145 10.99 26.45 -19.59
CA LYS A 145 10.46 27.19 -20.74
C LYS A 145 9.12 26.58 -21.14
N VAL A 146 8.19 27.38 -21.66
CA VAL A 146 6.86 26.89 -22.05
C VAL A 146 6.90 25.67 -22.99
N PRO A 147 7.76 25.59 -24.02
CA PRO A 147 7.86 24.37 -24.84
C PRO A 147 8.26 23.14 -24.02
N ASP A 148 9.31 23.22 -23.21
CA ASP A 148 9.79 22.12 -22.36
C ASP A 148 8.71 21.70 -21.34
N MET A 149 8.00 22.66 -20.75
CA MET A 149 6.89 22.38 -19.83
C MET A 149 5.73 21.65 -20.51
N LYS A 150 5.48 21.87 -21.81
CA LYS A 150 4.45 21.10 -22.55
C LYS A 150 4.83 19.63 -22.63
N ASP A 151 6.12 19.33 -22.82
CA ASP A 151 6.61 17.95 -22.87
C ASP A 151 6.59 17.31 -21.48
N VAL A 152 7.05 18.02 -20.44
CA VAL A 152 6.97 17.56 -19.05
C VAL A 152 5.51 17.32 -18.61
N ALA A 153 4.56 18.12 -19.10
CA ALA A 153 3.14 17.95 -18.79
C ALA A 153 2.56 16.61 -19.25
N LEU A 154 3.19 15.93 -20.21
CA LEU A 154 2.80 14.58 -20.65
C LEU A 154 3.16 13.52 -19.59
N ASP A 155 4.14 13.78 -18.73
CA ASP A 155 4.60 12.90 -17.64
C ASP A 155 4.07 13.32 -16.26
N ALA A 156 3.67 14.58 -16.11
CA ALA A 156 3.23 15.18 -14.85
C ALA A 156 1.73 14.93 -14.57
N ALA A 157 1.29 13.68 -14.68
CA ALA A 157 -0.05 13.29 -14.22
C ALA A 157 -0.20 13.53 -12.71
N TYR A 158 -1.44 13.71 -12.24
CA TYR A 158 -1.73 13.82 -10.80
C TYR A 158 -1.16 12.60 -10.05
N GLY A 159 -0.38 12.84 -9.00
CA GLY A 159 0.27 11.80 -8.22
C GLY A 159 1.59 11.29 -8.81
N THR A 160 2.12 11.86 -9.90
CA THR A 160 3.51 11.60 -10.32
C THR A 160 4.47 12.11 -9.24
N PRO A 161 5.45 11.30 -8.78
CA PRO A 161 6.43 11.74 -7.80
C PRO A 161 7.43 12.73 -8.42
N VAL A 162 7.69 13.81 -7.69
CA VAL A 162 8.69 14.83 -7.98
C VAL A 162 9.78 14.76 -6.90
N VAL A 163 10.95 14.25 -7.24
CA VAL A 163 12.11 14.20 -6.36
C VAL A 163 12.91 15.47 -6.55
N ILE A 164 13.03 16.30 -5.52
CA ILE A 164 13.81 17.54 -5.57
C ILE A 164 15.00 17.41 -4.64
N ALA A 165 16.20 17.50 -5.19
CA ALA A 165 17.45 17.32 -4.46
C ALA A 165 18.48 18.39 -4.81
N ASP A 166 19.56 18.47 -4.04
CA ASP A 166 20.66 19.38 -4.37
C ASP A 166 21.42 18.87 -5.60
N ASP A 167 21.75 17.57 -5.64
CA ASP A 167 22.31 16.86 -6.80
C ASP A 167 21.51 15.55 -7.03
N VAL A 168 21.18 15.20 -8.27
CA VAL A 168 20.43 13.97 -8.58
C VAL A 168 21.28 13.00 -9.38
N ASN A 169 21.57 11.85 -8.76
CA ASN A 169 22.17 10.72 -9.44
C ASN A 169 21.15 9.59 -9.63
N TRP A 170 21.31 8.80 -10.69
CA TRP A 170 20.46 7.63 -10.92
C TRP A 170 21.24 6.45 -11.50
N SER A 171 20.73 5.23 -11.29
CA SER A 171 21.34 3.99 -11.76
C SER A 171 20.29 3.00 -12.30
N PRO A 172 20.58 2.29 -13.40
CA PRO A 172 19.73 1.19 -13.86
C PRO A 172 19.78 -0.03 -12.93
N GLU A 173 20.82 -0.14 -12.09
CA GLU A 173 21.04 -1.28 -11.20
C GLU A 173 20.31 -1.13 -9.87
N PRO A 174 19.72 -2.20 -9.28
CA PRO A 174 18.79 -2.02 -8.18
C PRO A 174 19.34 -1.42 -6.87
N GLY A 175 20.63 -1.63 -6.61
CA GLY A 175 21.32 -1.08 -5.43
C GLY A 175 20.67 -1.43 -4.09
N GLU A 176 20.92 -0.60 -3.07
CA GLU A 176 20.34 -0.76 -1.72
C GLU A 176 18.84 -0.42 -1.66
N SER A 177 18.34 0.37 -2.63
CA SER A 177 16.92 0.74 -2.72
C SER A 177 16.02 -0.46 -2.91
N GLU A 178 16.46 -1.51 -3.61
CA GLU A 178 15.69 -2.76 -3.76
C GLU A 178 15.38 -3.39 -2.39
N VAL A 179 16.39 -3.49 -1.52
CA VAL A 179 16.25 -4.10 -0.19
C VAL A 179 15.26 -3.31 0.66
N THR A 180 15.40 -1.98 0.67
CA THR A 180 14.51 -1.13 1.47
C THR A 180 13.08 -1.12 0.93
N ALA A 181 12.91 -1.05 -0.40
CA ALA A 181 11.61 -1.09 -1.04
C ALA A 181 10.87 -2.42 -0.79
N LEU A 182 11.57 -3.56 -0.89
CA LEU A 182 11.03 -4.88 -0.53
C LEU A 182 10.63 -4.95 0.94
N THR A 183 11.45 -4.38 1.83
CA THR A 183 11.18 -4.34 3.27
C THR A 183 9.92 -3.55 3.58
N LEU A 184 9.78 -2.35 2.99
CA LEU A 184 8.60 -1.51 3.16
C LEU A 184 7.33 -2.13 2.57
N ALA A 185 7.43 -2.78 1.40
CA ALA A 185 6.31 -3.50 0.81
C ALA A 185 5.82 -4.65 1.71
N LYS A 186 6.73 -5.48 2.24
CA LYS A 186 6.39 -6.54 3.21
C LYS A 186 5.83 -5.99 4.51
N THR A 187 6.39 -4.88 5.00
CA THR A 187 5.90 -4.20 6.21
C THR A 187 4.47 -3.69 5.99
N LEU A 188 4.17 -3.18 4.79
CA LEU A 188 2.83 -2.73 4.43
C LEU A 188 1.83 -3.89 4.29
N GLU A 189 2.24 -5.02 3.72
CA GLU A 189 1.42 -6.25 3.71
C GLU A 189 1.13 -6.75 5.13
N ALA A 190 2.13 -6.71 6.01
CA ALA A 190 1.96 -7.05 7.43
C ALA A 190 1.02 -6.09 8.16
N TRP A 191 1.14 -4.78 7.91
CA TRP A 191 0.22 -3.76 8.40
C TRP A 191 -1.24 -4.04 7.98
N ALA A 192 -1.45 -4.42 6.71
CA ALA A 192 -2.78 -4.76 6.20
C ALA A 192 -3.33 -6.04 6.85
N ARG A 193 -2.50 -7.08 6.97
CA ARG A 193 -2.87 -8.33 7.63
C ARG A 193 -3.25 -8.10 9.09
N ASP A 194 -2.41 -7.40 9.85
CA ASP A 194 -2.62 -7.18 11.28
C ASP A 194 -3.86 -6.27 11.50
N TRP A 195 -4.15 -5.33 10.60
CA TRP A 195 -5.44 -4.63 10.58
C TRP A 195 -6.62 -5.57 10.31
N GLY A 196 -6.54 -6.43 9.30
CA GLY A 196 -7.60 -7.41 8.99
C GLY A 196 -7.87 -8.38 10.15
N ALA A 197 -6.81 -8.80 10.82
CA ALA A 197 -6.87 -9.64 12.03
C ALA A 197 -7.37 -8.90 13.27
N LYS A 198 -7.53 -7.58 13.20
CA LYS A 198 -7.90 -6.70 14.32
C LYS A 198 -6.91 -6.79 15.49
N ASP A 199 -5.63 -6.98 15.17
CA ASP A 199 -4.57 -7.14 16.14
C ASP A 199 -4.11 -5.78 16.68
N GLU A 200 -3.84 -5.67 17.98
CA GLU A 200 -3.27 -4.45 18.60
C GLU A 200 -1.92 -4.06 18.00
N LYS A 201 -1.17 -5.03 17.47
CA LYS A 201 0.09 -4.79 16.75
C LYS A 201 -0.10 -3.83 15.57
N PHE A 202 -1.31 -3.71 15.01
CA PHE A 202 -1.65 -2.69 14.01
C PHE A 202 -1.21 -1.28 14.41
N PHE A 203 -1.28 -0.93 15.69
CA PHE A 203 -0.91 0.41 16.16
C PHE A 203 0.60 0.64 16.19
N SER A 204 1.41 -0.42 16.36
CA SER A 204 2.87 -0.34 16.38
C SER A 204 3.53 0.05 15.07
N TYR A 205 2.79 0.04 13.95
CA TYR A 205 3.29 0.52 12.67
C TYR A 205 3.37 2.05 12.59
N TYR A 206 2.75 2.76 13.55
CA TYR A 206 2.68 4.21 13.58
C TYR A 206 3.64 4.78 14.62
N ASP A 207 4.27 5.89 14.29
CA ASP A 207 4.91 6.76 15.27
C ASP A 207 3.87 7.81 15.71
N GLY A 208 3.26 7.58 16.88
CA GLY A 208 2.19 8.43 17.42
C GLY A 208 2.57 9.92 17.45
N PRO A 209 3.63 10.31 18.17
CA PRO A 209 4.07 11.70 18.24
C PRO A 209 4.30 12.37 16.88
N LEU A 210 4.93 11.68 15.93
CA LEU A 210 5.16 12.23 14.59
C LEU A 210 3.87 12.36 13.77
N LEU A 211 2.92 11.44 13.96
CA LEU A 211 1.59 11.52 13.35
C LEU A 211 0.83 12.75 13.83
N GLU A 212 0.79 12.98 15.15
CA GLU A 212 0.15 14.16 15.73
C GLU A 212 0.77 15.44 15.20
N GLN A 213 2.11 15.48 15.10
CA GLN A 213 2.82 16.64 14.57
C GLN A 213 2.56 16.88 13.07
N SER A 214 2.43 15.81 12.27
CA SER A 214 2.31 15.94 10.81
C SER A 214 0.88 16.14 10.29
N GLU A 215 -0.11 15.59 10.99
CA GLU A 215 -1.53 15.63 10.60
C GLU A 215 -2.40 16.45 11.55
N GLY A 216 -1.91 16.84 12.74
CA GLY A 216 -2.72 17.48 13.78
C GLY A 216 -3.78 16.55 14.36
N LEU A 217 -3.54 15.24 14.30
CA LEU A 217 -4.45 14.21 14.80
C LEU A 217 -4.19 13.93 16.29
N ASP A 218 -5.19 13.42 17.00
CA ASP A 218 -5.05 12.85 18.35
C ASP A 218 -4.83 11.34 18.21
N PHE A 219 -3.61 10.86 18.52
CA PHE A 219 -3.24 9.48 18.24
C PHE A 219 -4.00 8.50 19.13
N GLU A 220 -4.20 8.83 20.41
CA GLU A 220 -4.98 8.00 21.35
C GLU A 220 -6.44 7.88 20.87
N GLY A 221 -7.05 8.99 20.46
CA GLY A 221 -8.39 9.00 19.88
C GLY A 221 -8.48 8.20 18.57
N PHE A 222 -7.44 8.21 17.75
CA PHE A 222 -7.35 7.35 16.55
C PHE A 222 -7.34 5.87 16.92
N GLU A 223 -6.57 5.48 17.93
CA GLU A 223 -6.53 4.09 18.41
C GLU A 223 -7.88 3.64 18.96
N GLU A 224 -8.49 4.43 19.85
CA GLU A 224 -9.79 4.12 20.45
C GLU A 224 -10.87 3.94 19.38
N ASN A 225 -10.96 4.85 18.42
CA ASN A 225 -11.89 4.75 17.31
C ASN A 225 -11.67 3.46 16.49
N LYS A 226 -10.41 3.07 16.27
CA LYS A 226 -10.08 1.81 15.57
C LYS A 226 -10.45 0.57 16.38
N ARG A 227 -10.18 0.56 17.69
CA ARG A 227 -10.59 -0.53 18.60
C ARG A 227 -12.12 -0.70 18.62
N ASN A 228 -12.88 0.40 18.62
CA ASN A 228 -14.34 0.37 18.52
C ASN A 228 -14.82 -0.22 17.18
N ILE A 229 -14.15 0.12 16.07
CA ILE A 229 -14.42 -0.51 14.77
C ILE A 229 -14.09 -2.01 14.83
N PHE A 230 -12.95 -2.41 15.41
CA PHE A 230 -12.55 -3.81 15.51
C PHE A 230 -13.57 -4.65 16.28
N ALA A 231 -14.07 -4.12 17.40
CA ALA A 231 -15.08 -4.77 18.24
C ALA A 231 -16.46 -4.84 17.56
N SER A 232 -16.84 -3.85 16.74
CA SER A 232 -18.17 -3.81 16.12
C SER A 232 -18.31 -4.66 14.86
N GLN A 233 -17.21 -4.97 14.17
CA GLN A 233 -17.25 -5.75 12.93
C GLN A 233 -17.07 -7.24 13.25
N PRO A 234 -17.83 -8.18 12.64
CA PRO A 234 -17.58 -9.61 12.82
C PRO A 234 -16.23 -10.01 12.24
N TRP A 235 -15.86 -9.44 11.09
CA TRP A 235 -14.57 -9.62 10.44
C TRP A 235 -14.20 -8.35 9.68
N ILE A 236 -12.90 -8.17 9.44
CA ILE A 236 -12.34 -7.11 8.60
C ILE A 236 -11.38 -7.78 7.62
N GLN A 237 -11.41 -7.38 6.35
CA GLN A 237 -10.40 -7.81 5.40
C GLN A 237 -9.77 -6.59 4.75
N VAL A 238 -8.44 -6.58 4.76
CA VAL A 238 -7.63 -5.51 4.20
C VAL A 238 -6.62 -6.14 3.25
N MET A 239 -6.47 -5.53 2.08
CA MET A 239 -5.45 -5.90 1.10
C MET A 239 -4.81 -4.62 0.58
N VAL A 240 -3.53 -4.70 0.26
CA VAL A 240 -2.78 -3.61 -0.39
C VAL A 240 -2.37 -4.05 -1.78
N GLY A 241 -2.40 -3.12 -2.73
CA GLY A 241 -2.01 -3.33 -4.12
C GLY A 241 -1.36 -2.08 -4.69
N ASN A 242 -0.74 -2.20 -5.87
CA ASN A 242 -0.13 -1.09 -6.60
C ASN A 242 0.89 -0.29 -5.79
N VAL A 243 1.64 -0.99 -4.94
CA VAL A 243 2.64 -0.40 -4.05
C VAL A 243 3.79 0.17 -4.86
N ARG A 244 4.14 1.42 -4.57
CA ARG A 244 5.30 2.12 -5.09
C ARG A 244 6.09 2.73 -3.93
N ALA A 245 7.40 2.86 -4.10
CA ALA A 245 8.30 3.38 -3.07
C ALA A 245 9.35 4.31 -3.70
N VAL A 246 9.72 5.40 -3.01
CA VAL A 246 10.82 6.31 -3.40
C VAL A 246 11.54 6.82 -2.14
N PRO A 247 12.88 6.89 -2.12
CA PRO A 247 13.64 7.45 -1.00
C PRO A 247 13.55 8.99 -0.94
N GLY A 248 13.47 9.51 0.29
CA GLY A 248 13.61 10.92 0.65
C GLY A 248 14.82 11.17 1.59
N PRO A 249 15.10 12.43 1.97
CA PRO A 249 16.18 12.76 2.89
C PRO A 249 15.89 12.28 4.32
N GLY A 250 16.37 11.08 4.65
CA GLY A 250 16.20 10.44 5.96
C GLY A 250 14.83 9.77 6.17
N TYR A 251 14.08 9.53 5.10
CA TYR A 251 12.77 8.88 5.14
C TYR A 251 12.48 8.16 3.81
N TRP A 252 11.42 7.37 3.76
CA TRP A 252 10.89 6.80 2.52
C TRP A 252 9.43 7.15 2.36
N VAL A 253 8.95 7.21 1.11
CA VAL A 253 7.51 7.35 0.83
C VAL A 253 7.04 6.11 0.11
N THR A 254 5.96 5.50 0.62
CA THR A 254 5.20 4.52 -0.16
C THR A 254 3.84 5.08 -0.55
N TRP A 255 3.33 4.65 -1.70
CA TRP A 255 1.95 4.92 -2.09
C TRP A 255 1.34 3.74 -2.80
N PHE A 256 0.08 3.48 -2.49
CA PHE A 256 -0.57 2.21 -2.77
C PHE A 256 -2.09 2.35 -2.71
N ASP A 257 -2.78 1.34 -3.22
CA ASP A 257 -4.22 1.19 -3.12
C ASP A 257 -4.54 0.23 -1.98
N GLN A 258 -5.47 0.61 -1.10
CA GLN A 258 -5.95 -0.22 0.00
C GLN A 258 -7.38 -0.66 -0.29
N TYR A 259 -7.59 -1.97 -0.38
CA TYR A 259 -8.91 -2.57 -0.35
C TYR A 259 -9.32 -2.81 1.11
N TYR A 260 -10.50 -2.33 1.50
CA TYR A 260 -11.09 -2.57 2.81
C TYR A 260 -12.48 -3.15 2.65
N ARG A 261 -12.75 -4.23 3.36
CA ARG A 261 -14.02 -4.95 3.28
C ARG A 261 -14.47 -5.41 4.66
N THR A 262 -15.77 -5.25 4.91
CA THR A 262 -16.51 -5.81 6.05
C THR A 262 -17.84 -6.38 5.56
N GLN A 263 -18.69 -6.83 6.48
CA GLN A 263 -20.03 -7.29 6.13
C GLN A 263 -20.83 -6.15 5.49
N GLY A 264 -21.21 -6.32 4.23
CA GLY A 264 -22.04 -5.36 3.48
C GLY A 264 -21.33 -4.09 2.99
N MET A 265 -20.01 -3.94 3.22
CA MET A 265 -19.25 -2.77 2.75
C MET A 265 -17.91 -3.19 2.13
N ALA A 266 -17.57 -2.55 1.01
CA ALA A 266 -16.26 -2.66 0.37
C ALA A 266 -15.84 -1.29 -0.17
N SER A 267 -14.54 -0.99 -0.11
CA SER A 267 -13.99 0.25 -0.66
C SER A 267 -12.54 0.05 -1.09
N THR A 268 -12.14 0.76 -2.14
CA THR A 268 -10.72 0.93 -2.49
C THR A 268 -10.35 2.40 -2.25
N THR A 269 -9.24 2.64 -1.56
CA THR A 269 -8.75 3.99 -1.25
C THR A 269 -7.25 4.07 -1.47
N GLY A 270 -6.78 5.09 -2.18
CA GLY A 270 -5.37 5.36 -2.33
C GLY A 270 -4.78 6.00 -1.07
N LYS A 271 -3.58 5.58 -0.69
CA LYS A 271 -2.86 6.09 0.48
C LYS A 271 -1.42 6.39 0.14
N ARG A 272 -0.83 7.35 0.86
CA ARG A 272 0.62 7.63 0.89
C ARG A 272 1.09 7.61 2.31
N PHE A 273 2.15 6.85 2.60
CA PHE A 273 2.79 6.78 3.91
C PHE A 273 4.22 7.29 3.83
N TYR A 274 4.59 8.10 4.81
CA TYR A 274 5.93 8.62 5.02
C TYR A 274 6.56 7.84 6.17
N TRP A 275 7.62 7.10 5.87
CA TRP A 275 8.26 6.15 6.78
C TRP A 275 9.58 6.71 7.30
N VAL A 276 9.77 6.64 8.60
CA VAL A 276 11.04 6.93 9.28
C VAL A 276 11.48 5.69 10.04
N GLN A 277 12.77 5.56 10.32
CA GLN A 277 13.26 4.53 11.21
C GLN A 277 13.26 5.05 12.64
N ASP A 278 12.79 4.24 13.58
CA ASP A 278 12.97 4.51 15.01
C ASP A 278 14.42 4.18 15.46
N GLU A 279 14.69 4.36 16.74
CA GLU A 279 16.02 4.09 17.32
C GLU A 279 16.46 2.63 17.20
N GLN A 280 15.52 1.70 17.01
CA GLN A 280 15.77 0.28 16.82
C GLN A 280 15.97 -0.08 15.34
N GLY A 281 15.74 0.88 14.42
CA GLY A 281 15.84 0.70 12.98
C GLY A 281 14.55 0.19 12.32
N ASP A 282 13.46 0.08 13.08
CA ASP A 282 12.17 -0.36 12.54
C ASP A 282 11.47 0.79 11.82
N TRP A 283 10.83 0.48 10.70
CA TRP A 283 10.08 1.47 9.93
C TRP A 283 8.75 1.78 10.60
N ARG A 284 8.56 3.06 10.95
CA ARG A 284 7.31 3.61 11.48
C ARG A 284 6.73 4.63 10.51
N ILE A 285 5.41 4.62 10.39
CA ILE A 285 4.65 5.63 9.65
C ILE A 285 4.72 6.90 10.50
N ALA A 286 5.33 7.96 9.98
CA ALA A 286 5.39 9.29 10.61
C ALA A 286 4.31 10.24 10.10
N GLY A 287 3.72 9.93 8.95
CA GLY A 287 2.74 10.78 8.29
C GLY A 287 2.00 10.07 7.17
N ARG A 288 0.75 10.48 6.93
CA ARG A 288 -0.11 9.87 5.90
C ARG A 288 -0.83 10.94 5.08
N GLU A 289 -1.15 10.57 3.86
CA GLU A 289 -2.05 11.31 3.00
C GLU A 289 -3.03 10.36 2.31
N TYR A 290 -4.25 10.82 2.08
CA TYR A 290 -5.25 10.12 1.28
C TYR A 290 -5.21 10.62 -0.15
N VAL A 291 -5.29 9.70 -1.11
CA VAL A 291 -5.32 10.00 -2.54
C VAL A 291 -6.38 9.18 -3.24
N PRO A 292 -6.82 9.59 -4.45
CA PRO A 292 -7.59 8.72 -5.31
C PRO A 292 -6.86 7.39 -5.52
N ALA A 293 -7.61 6.28 -5.47
CA ALA A 293 -7.05 4.98 -5.82
C ALA A 293 -6.62 4.97 -7.29
N SER A 294 -5.50 4.33 -7.59
CA SER A 294 -5.02 4.23 -8.97
C SER A 294 -5.87 3.29 -9.81
N GLU A 295 -6.45 2.26 -9.18
CA GLU A 295 -7.46 1.38 -9.77
C GLU A 295 -8.29 0.67 -8.68
N PRO A 296 -9.49 0.14 -9.00
CA PRO A 296 -10.23 -0.73 -8.09
C PRO A 296 -9.52 -2.05 -7.83
N LEU A 297 -9.58 -2.57 -6.61
CA LEU A 297 -8.91 -3.82 -6.22
C LEU A 297 -9.85 -5.03 -6.12
N ASP A 298 -11.14 -4.90 -6.42
CA ASP A 298 -12.16 -5.96 -6.27
C ASP A 298 -11.80 -7.24 -7.03
N ALA A 299 -11.32 -7.11 -8.27
CA ALA A 299 -10.94 -8.26 -9.10
C ALA A 299 -9.69 -8.98 -8.58
N GLN A 300 -8.67 -8.21 -8.14
CA GLN A 300 -7.44 -8.77 -7.56
C GLN A 300 -7.76 -9.49 -6.24
N TYR A 301 -8.58 -8.86 -5.40
CA TYR A 301 -9.05 -9.43 -4.16
C TYR A 301 -9.82 -10.74 -4.41
N LEU A 302 -10.79 -10.74 -5.34
CA LEU A 302 -11.57 -11.94 -5.66
C LEU A 302 -10.67 -13.06 -6.23
N ALA A 303 -9.68 -12.73 -7.05
CA ALA A 303 -8.73 -13.70 -7.58
C ALA A 303 -7.91 -14.35 -6.45
N ALA A 304 -7.35 -13.56 -5.53
CA ALA A 304 -6.63 -14.07 -4.37
C ALA A 304 -7.51 -14.97 -3.50
N LYS A 305 -8.72 -14.50 -3.16
CA LYS A 305 -9.65 -15.26 -2.30
C LYS A 305 -10.28 -16.46 -2.99
N THR A 306 -10.29 -16.52 -4.32
CA THR A 306 -10.68 -17.71 -5.07
C THR A 306 -9.72 -18.87 -4.82
N GLY A 307 -8.42 -18.60 -4.69
CA GLY A 307 -7.42 -19.62 -4.33
C GLY A 307 -7.71 -20.22 -2.96
N GLU A 308 -7.88 -19.37 -1.95
CA GLU A 308 -8.21 -19.77 -0.57
C GLU A 308 -9.52 -20.57 -0.50
N ALA A 309 -10.58 -20.11 -1.17
CA ALA A 309 -11.86 -20.80 -1.19
C ALA A 309 -11.78 -22.20 -1.83
N ARG A 310 -10.97 -22.37 -2.88
CA ARG A 310 -10.73 -23.69 -3.49
C ARG A 310 -10.05 -24.64 -2.51
N GLU A 311 -9.06 -24.17 -1.76
CA GLU A 311 -8.39 -24.98 -0.75
C GLU A 311 -9.34 -25.40 0.38
N VAL A 312 -10.22 -24.50 0.82
CA VAL A 312 -11.23 -24.79 1.84
C VAL A 312 -12.20 -25.87 1.35
N VAL A 313 -12.74 -25.71 0.13
CA VAL A 313 -13.64 -26.72 -0.47
C VAL A 313 -12.93 -28.06 -0.64
N GLU A 314 -11.66 -28.07 -1.03
CA GLU A 314 -10.89 -29.30 -1.17
C GLU A 314 -10.70 -30.04 0.16
N LYS A 315 -10.33 -29.32 1.22
CA LYS A 315 -10.16 -29.90 2.57
C LYS A 315 -11.50 -30.40 3.11
N TRP A 316 -12.58 -29.64 2.92
CA TRP A 316 -13.95 -30.03 3.25
C TRP A 316 -14.38 -31.30 2.52
N ARG A 317 -14.10 -31.38 1.21
CA ARG A 317 -14.41 -32.55 0.37
C ARG A 317 -13.72 -33.79 0.91
N ARG A 318 -12.43 -33.69 1.26
CA ARG A 318 -11.66 -34.81 1.83
C ARG A 318 -12.20 -35.28 3.16
N ALA A 319 -12.53 -34.37 4.08
CA ALA A 319 -13.16 -34.72 5.35
C ALA A 319 -14.49 -35.45 5.15
N TRP A 320 -15.30 -34.98 4.19
CA TRP A 320 -16.55 -35.67 3.81
C TRP A 320 -16.28 -37.08 3.27
N LEU A 321 -15.43 -37.26 2.24
CA LEU A 321 -15.15 -38.60 1.70
C LEU A 321 -14.60 -39.57 2.75
N ALA A 322 -13.80 -39.06 3.70
CA ALA A 322 -13.24 -39.87 4.76
C ALA A 322 -14.28 -40.30 5.82
N GLY A 323 -15.49 -39.72 5.78
CA GLY A 323 -16.47 -39.87 6.86
C GLY A 323 -15.98 -39.27 8.18
N ASP A 324 -15.00 -38.36 8.15
CA ASP A 324 -14.42 -37.73 9.34
C ASP A 324 -15.34 -36.60 9.82
N VAL A 325 -16.29 -36.98 10.66
CA VAL A 325 -17.32 -36.07 11.21
C VAL A 325 -16.69 -34.91 11.98
N ALA A 326 -15.63 -35.18 12.75
CA ALA A 326 -14.98 -34.16 13.59
C ALA A 326 -14.22 -33.13 12.75
N ALA A 327 -13.56 -33.55 11.67
CA ALA A 327 -12.95 -32.62 10.71
C ALA A 327 -14.01 -31.89 9.89
N TYR A 328 -15.09 -32.57 9.49
CA TYR A 328 -16.18 -32.00 8.70
C TYR A 328 -16.91 -30.88 9.44
N GLU A 329 -17.22 -31.07 10.73
CA GLU A 329 -17.90 -30.06 11.56
C GLU A 329 -17.11 -28.73 11.62
N LYS A 330 -15.78 -28.79 11.66
CA LYS A 330 -14.91 -27.61 11.76
C LYS A 330 -14.99 -26.65 10.58
N PHE A 331 -15.51 -27.10 9.44
CA PHE A 331 -15.72 -26.23 8.28
C PHE A 331 -16.98 -25.37 8.39
N TYR A 332 -17.86 -25.61 9.37
CA TYR A 332 -19.12 -24.88 9.51
C TYR A 332 -19.06 -23.87 10.65
N GLU A 333 -19.69 -22.72 10.45
CA GLU A 333 -19.97 -21.78 11.53
C GLU A 333 -20.85 -22.44 12.61
N PRO A 334 -20.73 -22.06 13.90
CA PRO A 334 -21.54 -22.64 14.97
C PRO A 334 -23.04 -22.64 14.66
N ASP A 335 -23.55 -21.58 14.04
CA ASP A 335 -24.95 -21.39 13.66
C ASP A 335 -25.25 -21.69 12.18
N ALA A 336 -24.37 -22.42 11.49
CA ALA A 336 -24.49 -22.66 10.06
C ALA A 336 -25.82 -23.33 9.64
N GLU A 337 -26.25 -23.04 8.42
CA GLU A 337 -27.48 -23.57 7.85
C GLU A 337 -27.22 -24.59 6.73
N GLN A 338 -27.85 -25.77 6.80
CA GLN A 338 -27.81 -26.77 5.72
C GLN A 338 -29.22 -27.34 5.47
N GLY A 339 -29.91 -26.77 4.48
CA GLY A 339 -31.33 -27.05 4.26
C GLY A 339 -32.16 -26.62 5.48
N ASP A 340 -32.90 -27.55 6.07
CA ASP A 340 -33.69 -27.31 7.29
C ASP A 340 -32.87 -27.46 8.58
N ARG A 341 -31.60 -27.86 8.49
CA ARG A 341 -30.72 -28.04 9.65
C ARG A 341 -30.09 -26.69 10.02
N ARG A 342 -29.99 -26.45 11.32
CA ARG A 342 -29.37 -25.28 11.93
C ARG A 342 -28.38 -25.73 12.99
N GLY A 343 -27.16 -25.21 12.89
CA GLY A 343 -26.02 -25.44 13.78
C GLY A 343 -25.04 -26.49 13.26
N ALA A 344 -23.73 -26.21 13.37
CA ALA A 344 -22.66 -27.09 12.91
C ALA A 344 -22.77 -28.51 13.50
N THR A 345 -23.02 -28.62 14.81
CA THR A 345 -23.14 -29.90 15.50
C THR A 345 -24.31 -30.73 14.97
N ARG A 346 -25.49 -30.12 14.76
CA ARG A 346 -26.65 -30.83 14.19
C ARG A 346 -26.41 -31.27 12.75
N ILE A 347 -25.67 -30.47 11.97
CA ILE A 347 -25.25 -30.83 10.60
C ILE A 347 -24.32 -32.05 10.65
N ALA A 348 -23.32 -32.04 11.54
CA ALA A 348 -22.36 -33.11 11.72
C ALA A 348 -23.00 -34.41 12.24
N GLU A 349 -23.87 -34.33 13.23
CA GLU A 349 -24.63 -35.49 13.76
C GLU A 349 -25.48 -36.16 12.68
N TYR A 350 -26.19 -35.36 11.87
CA TYR A 350 -26.94 -35.90 10.73
C TYR A 350 -26.03 -36.66 9.76
N LYS A 351 -24.85 -36.10 9.44
CA LYS A 351 -23.89 -36.75 8.55
C LYS A 351 -23.30 -38.01 9.16
N LYS A 352 -23.04 -38.02 10.46
CA LYS A 352 -22.58 -39.20 11.19
C LYS A 352 -23.55 -40.37 11.00
N THR A 353 -24.84 -40.15 11.30
CA THR A 353 -25.87 -41.20 11.14
C THR A 353 -25.99 -41.65 9.69
N LEU A 354 -25.95 -40.71 8.74
CA LEU A 354 -26.02 -41.05 7.31
C LEU A 354 -24.82 -41.90 6.86
N TRP A 355 -23.60 -41.57 7.30
CA TRP A 355 -22.38 -42.25 6.88
C TRP A 355 -22.16 -43.59 7.58
N GLU A 356 -22.74 -43.82 8.76
CA GLU A 356 -22.76 -45.14 9.41
C GLU A 356 -23.53 -46.18 8.57
N GLU A 357 -24.63 -45.78 7.95
CA GLU A 357 -25.42 -46.65 7.07
C GLU A 357 -24.95 -46.63 5.60
N LYS A 358 -24.56 -45.45 5.10
CA LYS A 358 -24.23 -45.19 3.70
C LYS A 358 -22.92 -44.40 3.59
N PRO A 359 -21.76 -45.06 3.81
CA PRO A 359 -20.47 -44.43 3.68
C PRO A 359 -20.28 -43.77 2.30
N PRO A 360 -19.76 -42.53 2.24
CA PRO A 360 -19.48 -41.85 0.98
C PRO A 360 -18.34 -42.56 0.24
N VAL A 361 -18.48 -42.74 -1.07
CA VAL A 361 -17.48 -43.37 -1.94
C VAL A 361 -16.89 -42.36 -2.92
N THR A 362 -17.74 -41.52 -3.50
CA THR A 362 -17.35 -40.50 -4.46
C THR A 362 -17.93 -39.16 -4.07
N LEU A 363 -17.11 -38.11 -4.13
CA LEU A 363 -17.56 -36.72 -4.09
C LEU A 363 -16.59 -35.89 -4.92
N GLU A 364 -17.03 -35.55 -6.13
CA GLU A 364 -16.30 -34.74 -7.10
C GLU A 364 -16.81 -33.28 -7.06
N VAL A 365 -15.91 -32.34 -7.37
CA VAL A 365 -16.16 -30.89 -7.35
C VAL A 365 -15.70 -30.32 -8.68
N ASP A 366 -16.65 -29.99 -9.55
CA ASP A 366 -16.41 -29.45 -10.89
C ASP A 366 -16.98 -28.03 -11.04
N ASP A 367 -16.52 -27.27 -12.04
CA ASP A 367 -17.01 -25.91 -12.36
C ASP A 367 -17.08 -24.96 -11.15
N LEU A 368 -16.11 -25.05 -10.22
CA LEU A 368 -16.09 -24.20 -9.03
C LEU A 368 -15.89 -22.73 -9.41
N LYS A 369 -16.87 -21.91 -9.03
CA LYS A 369 -16.93 -20.47 -9.23
C LYS A 369 -17.06 -19.76 -7.89
N VAL A 370 -16.36 -18.64 -7.74
CA VAL A 370 -16.37 -17.80 -6.55
C VAL A 370 -16.84 -16.41 -6.95
N ALA A 371 -17.74 -15.84 -6.14
CA ALA A 371 -18.24 -14.48 -6.28
C ALA A 371 -18.30 -13.79 -4.92
N LEU A 372 -18.32 -12.46 -4.92
CA LEU A 372 -18.53 -11.69 -3.69
C LEU A 372 -19.96 -11.88 -3.18
N HIS A 373 -20.11 -11.95 -1.85
CA HIS A 373 -21.39 -12.02 -1.15
C HIS A 373 -21.39 -11.05 0.04
N PRO A 374 -22.50 -10.41 0.44
CA PRO A 374 -22.50 -9.45 1.55
C PRO A 374 -21.91 -9.97 2.86
N LYS A 375 -22.05 -11.26 3.15
CA LYS A 375 -21.44 -11.92 4.32
C LYS A 375 -19.99 -12.40 4.13
N GLY A 376 -19.51 -12.52 2.89
CA GLY A 376 -18.21 -13.12 2.59
C GLY A 376 -18.07 -13.51 1.11
N LEU A 377 -17.95 -14.80 0.81
CA LEU A 377 -17.87 -15.33 -0.55
C LEU A 377 -19.01 -16.28 -0.85
N LYS A 378 -19.54 -16.23 -2.06
CA LYS A 378 -20.43 -17.25 -2.59
C LYS A 378 -19.61 -18.20 -3.46
N VAL A 379 -19.57 -19.47 -3.09
CA VAL A 379 -18.89 -20.53 -3.83
C VAL A 379 -19.93 -21.47 -4.41
N ALA A 380 -19.94 -21.66 -5.72
CA ALA A 380 -20.87 -22.57 -6.39
C ALA A 380 -20.10 -23.55 -7.26
N PHE A 381 -20.49 -24.82 -7.24
CA PHE A 381 -19.84 -25.89 -7.99
C PHE A 381 -20.80 -27.03 -8.28
N ASP A 382 -20.39 -27.89 -9.21
CA ASP A 382 -21.08 -29.12 -9.56
C ASP A 382 -20.54 -30.24 -8.69
N GLN A 383 -21.47 -30.95 -8.05
CA GLN A 383 -21.19 -32.07 -7.20
C GLN A 383 -21.65 -33.35 -7.91
N VAL A 384 -20.76 -34.34 -7.99
CA VAL A 384 -21.13 -35.73 -8.28
C VAL A 384 -20.88 -36.56 -7.03
N TYR A 385 -21.90 -37.25 -6.53
CA TYR A 385 -21.85 -38.02 -5.29
C TYR A 385 -22.24 -39.48 -5.54
N ALA A 386 -21.57 -40.39 -4.84
CA ALA A 386 -21.99 -41.79 -4.72
C ALA A 386 -21.67 -42.35 -3.33
N ASP A 387 -22.48 -43.30 -2.87
CA ASP A 387 -22.30 -44.00 -1.59
C ASP A 387 -22.23 -45.53 -1.74
N ALA A 388 -21.83 -46.20 -0.66
CA ALA A 388 -21.64 -47.64 -0.64
C ALA A 388 -22.93 -48.47 -0.82
N SER A 389 -24.11 -47.85 -0.74
CA SER A 389 -25.38 -48.52 -1.03
C SER A 389 -25.71 -48.59 -2.53
N GLY A 390 -24.87 -47.97 -3.38
CA GLY A 390 -25.08 -47.89 -4.82
C GLY A 390 -25.93 -46.68 -5.25
N TYR A 391 -26.31 -45.81 -4.32
CA TYR A 391 -26.95 -44.55 -4.64
C TYR A 391 -25.92 -43.55 -5.16
N GLY A 392 -26.35 -42.71 -6.12
CA GLY A 392 -25.57 -41.59 -6.60
C GLY A 392 -26.44 -40.46 -7.14
N ASP A 393 -25.91 -39.24 -7.05
CA ASP A 393 -26.57 -38.04 -7.53
C ASP A 393 -25.60 -37.05 -8.18
N ARG A 394 -26.19 -36.11 -8.92
CA ARG A 394 -25.49 -34.94 -9.44
C ARG A 394 -26.32 -33.69 -9.17
N GLY A 395 -25.67 -32.66 -8.67
CA GLY A 395 -26.35 -31.42 -8.32
C GLY A 395 -25.43 -30.22 -8.26
N ARG A 396 -26.02 -29.03 -8.26
CA ARG A 396 -25.30 -27.79 -7.98
C ARG A 396 -25.29 -27.54 -6.49
N LYS A 397 -24.10 -27.39 -5.92
CA LYS A 397 -23.90 -26.91 -4.55
C LYS A 397 -23.61 -25.42 -4.54
N THR A 398 -24.08 -24.74 -3.50
CA THR A 398 -23.77 -23.34 -3.22
C THR A 398 -23.45 -23.20 -1.75
N LEU A 399 -22.26 -22.68 -1.45
CA LEU A 399 -21.78 -22.37 -0.11
C LEU A 399 -21.67 -20.85 0.03
N ILE A 400 -22.10 -20.32 1.17
CA ILE A 400 -21.70 -18.99 1.61
C ILE A 400 -20.58 -19.17 2.62
N LEU A 401 -19.38 -18.75 2.24
CA LEU A 401 -18.22 -18.75 3.09
C LEU A 401 -18.08 -17.40 3.78
N VAL A 402 -17.84 -17.40 5.08
CA VAL A 402 -17.55 -16.22 5.89
C VAL A 402 -16.11 -16.28 6.40
N PRO A 403 -15.41 -15.14 6.52
CA PRO A 403 -14.06 -15.11 7.08
C PRO A 403 -14.07 -15.49 8.57
N GLU A 404 -13.11 -16.32 8.98
CA GLU A 404 -12.78 -16.56 10.38
C GLU A 404 -11.27 -16.64 10.55
N GLY A 405 -10.68 -15.63 11.19
CA GLY A 405 -9.23 -15.44 11.22
C GLY A 405 -8.65 -15.41 9.80
N ASP A 406 -7.64 -16.25 9.56
CA ASP A 406 -6.98 -16.41 8.27
C ASP A 406 -7.65 -17.49 7.38
N THR A 407 -8.81 -18.00 7.75
CA THR A 407 -9.53 -19.03 7.00
C THR A 407 -10.98 -18.66 6.73
N TRP A 408 -11.73 -19.61 6.18
CA TRP A 408 -13.13 -19.44 5.81
C TRP A 408 -13.95 -20.60 6.37
N LYS A 409 -15.13 -20.27 6.92
CA LYS A 409 -16.14 -21.25 7.33
C LYS A 409 -17.42 -21.11 6.53
N ILE A 410 -18.17 -22.20 6.45
CA ILE A 410 -19.46 -22.30 5.77
C ILE A 410 -20.53 -21.77 6.72
N ASP A 411 -21.10 -20.61 6.40
CA ASP A 411 -22.29 -20.02 7.06
C ASP A 411 -23.57 -20.68 6.54
N SER A 412 -23.64 -20.98 5.25
CA SER A 412 -24.78 -21.71 4.68
C SER A 412 -24.40 -22.59 3.51
N GLU A 413 -25.10 -23.71 3.40
CA GLU A 413 -24.99 -24.68 2.33
C GLU A 413 -26.36 -24.99 1.73
N GLN A 414 -26.43 -24.91 0.41
CA GLN A 414 -27.58 -25.30 -0.39
C GLN A 414 -27.17 -26.28 -1.47
N TRP A 415 -28.04 -27.26 -1.75
CA TRP A 415 -27.86 -28.20 -2.85
C TRP A 415 -29.15 -28.31 -3.65
N ARG A 416 -29.00 -28.35 -4.97
CA ARG A 416 -30.12 -28.55 -5.90
C ARG A 416 -29.73 -29.58 -6.94
N ARG A 417 -30.57 -30.60 -7.10
CA ARG A 417 -30.42 -31.62 -8.15
C ARG A 417 -30.34 -30.97 -9.53
N MET A 418 -29.37 -31.40 -10.33
CA MET A 418 -29.29 -31.02 -11.74
C MET A 418 -30.26 -31.88 -12.55
N ARG A 419 -30.95 -31.24 -13.51
CA ARG A 419 -31.87 -31.91 -14.42
C ARG A 419 -31.12 -32.61 -15.53
#